data_AF-A0A1E2S1A6-F1
#
_entry.id   AF-A0A1E2S1A6-F1
#
_cell.length_a   1.000
_cell.length_b   1.000
_cell.length_c   1.000
_cell.angle_alpha   90.00
_cell.angle_beta   90.00
_cell.angle_gamma   90.00
#
_symmetry.space_group_name_H-M   'P 1'
#
loop_
_entity.id
_entity.type
_entity.pdbx_description
1 polymer ?
#
loop_
_entity_poly.entity_id
_entity_poly.type
_entity_poly.pdbx_seq_one_letter_code
_entity_poly.pdbx_strand_id
1 'polypeptide(L)'
;MRLLLAGALILAFTGAAFAEPDQPIERMATDKAQNFELGSIDWQDEALLPKGAKSALLIGDPSKPGVFMAYLKFPPNYEIPAHTHPFTEVVTVLKGTVWNGHGEKLDRDKGDELDVGASFTLPAEHPHYLWNEDETVVLLTATGPWNIKYTNPDDDPRKDK
;
A
#
# COMPACT_ATOMS: atom_id res chain seq x y z
N MET A 1 35.41 -52.92 -38.25
CA MET A 1 34.74 -51.62 -38.46
C MET A 1 34.65 -50.93 -37.09
N ARG A 2 35.58 -50.00 -36.81
CA ARG A 2 35.61 -49.19 -35.59
C ARG A 2 34.60 -48.05 -35.77
N LEU A 3 33.72 -47.82 -34.80
CA LEU A 3 33.02 -46.54 -34.67
C LEU A 3 33.06 -46.12 -33.21
N LEU A 4 33.64 -44.94 -33.01
CA LEU A 4 34.06 -44.32 -31.76
C LEU A 4 32.86 -43.71 -31.02
N LEU A 5 32.84 -43.86 -29.69
CA LEU A 5 32.05 -43.01 -28.80
C LEU A 5 32.66 -41.60 -28.81
N ALA A 6 31.88 -40.59 -29.19
CA ALA A 6 32.19 -39.19 -28.94
C ALA A 6 31.40 -38.75 -27.70
N GLY A 7 32.08 -38.62 -26.56
CA GLY A 7 31.51 -38.03 -25.34
C GLY A 7 31.43 -36.52 -25.48
N ALA A 8 30.23 -35.96 -25.36
CA ALA A 8 30.02 -34.52 -25.29
C ALA A 8 30.40 -34.01 -23.89
N LEU A 9 31.43 -33.17 -23.82
CA LEU A 9 31.85 -32.48 -22.60
C LEU A 9 30.95 -31.24 -22.43
N ILE A 10 29.99 -31.29 -21.52
CA ILE A 10 29.18 -30.12 -21.12
C ILE A 10 30.05 -29.28 -20.18
N LEU A 11 30.62 -28.19 -20.68
CA LEU A 11 31.25 -27.15 -19.85
C LEU A 11 30.14 -26.31 -19.22
N ALA A 12 29.82 -26.60 -17.95
CA ALA A 12 29.00 -25.73 -17.14
C ALA A 12 29.79 -24.45 -16.83
N PHE A 13 29.45 -23.35 -17.50
CA PHE A 13 29.85 -22.01 -17.05
C PHE A 13 29.05 -21.71 -15.78
N THR A 14 29.65 -21.93 -14.62
CA THR A 14 29.21 -21.32 -13.37
C THR A 14 29.44 -19.82 -13.49
N GLY A 15 28.44 -19.09 -14.00
CA GLY A 15 28.42 -17.65 -13.87
C GLY A 15 28.44 -17.33 -12.38
N ALA A 16 29.56 -16.78 -11.89
CA ALA A 16 29.55 -16.10 -10.62
C ALA A 16 28.48 -15.01 -10.72
N ALA A 17 27.39 -15.16 -9.96
CA ALA A 17 26.47 -14.06 -9.74
C ALA A 17 27.30 -12.95 -9.09
N PHE A 18 27.73 -11.98 -9.89
CA PHE A 18 28.26 -10.74 -9.34
C PHE A 18 27.11 -10.15 -8.53
N ALA A 19 27.27 -10.09 -7.21
CA ALA A 19 26.39 -9.33 -6.35
C ALA A 19 26.25 -7.94 -6.98
N GLU A 20 25.02 -7.54 -7.33
CA GLU A 20 24.77 -6.15 -7.66
C GLU A 20 25.30 -5.32 -6.49
N PRO A 21 26.08 -4.25 -6.75
CA PRO A 21 26.60 -3.41 -5.67
C PRO A 21 25.45 -3.01 -4.77
N ASP A 22 25.58 -3.29 -3.47
CA ASP A 22 24.60 -2.98 -2.42
C ASP A 22 24.00 -1.61 -2.70
N GLN A 23 22.77 -1.57 -3.22
CA GLN A 23 22.02 -0.33 -3.21
C GLN A 23 21.97 0.12 -1.75
N PRO A 24 22.36 1.36 -1.43
CA PRO A 24 22.36 1.80 -0.04
C PRO A 24 20.95 1.59 0.52
N ILE A 25 20.85 0.73 1.55
CA ILE A 25 19.57 0.47 2.20
C ILE A 25 19.12 1.78 2.83
N GLU A 26 18.09 2.38 2.26
CA GLU A 26 17.43 3.52 2.88
C GLU A 26 16.78 3.06 4.18
N ARG A 27 17.26 3.59 5.30
CA ARG A 27 16.72 3.28 6.62
C ARG A 27 15.78 4.39 7.04
N MET A 28 14.59 4.02 7.47
CA MET A 28 13.65 4.94 8.10
C MET A 28 14.32 5.62 9.31
N ALA A 29 14.17 6.93 9.39
CA ALA A 29 14.74 7.75 10.45
C ALA A 29 13.73 8.81 10.92
N THR A 30 13.85 9.21 12.18
CA THR A 30 13.13 10.35 12.76
C THR A 30 14.08 11.17 13.62
N ASP A 31 13.97 12.48 13.57
CA ASP A 31 14.76 13.40 14.38
C ASP A 31 14.12 13.66 15.76
N LYS A 32 12.89 13.18 15.98
CA LYS A 32 12.12 13.41 17.20
C LYS A 32 11.50 12.12 17.72
N ALA A 33 11.67 11.88 19.02
CA ALA A 33 10.85 10.93 19.74
C ALA A 33 9.46 11.52 19.93
N GLN A 34 8.44 10.83 19.42
CA GLN A 34 7.05 11.30 19.47
C GLN A 34 6.12 10.09 19.67
N ASN A 35 5.13 10.27 20.54
CA ASN A 35 4.02 9.33 20.70
C ASN A 35 2.85 9.81 19.85
N PHE A 36 2.09 8.85 19.31
CA PHE A 36 0.89 9.11 18.52
C PHE A 36 -0.27 8.37 19.16
N GLU A 37 -1.27 9.11 19.65
CA GLU A 37 -2.47 8.57 20.28
C GLU A 37 -3.70 9.05 19.52
N LEU A 38 -4.59 8.13 19.11
CA LEU A 38 -5.73 8.46 18.23
C LEU A 38 -6.61 9.61 18.75
N GLY A 39 -6.70 9.78 20.07
CA GLY A 39 -7.49 10.84 20.71
C GLY A 39 -6.86 12.24 20.67
N SER A 40 -5.58 12.37 20.29
CA SER A 40 -4.84 13.64 20.26
C SER A 40 -4.18 13.96 18.92
N ILE A 41 -4.43 13.13 17.89
CA ILE A 41 -3.96 13.37 16.52
C ILE A 41 -4.55 14.65 15.96
N ASP A 42 -3.70 15.49 15.38
CA ASP A 42 -4.08 16.63 14.56
C ASP A 42 -4.38 16.20 13.12
N TRP A 43 -5.62 15.77 12.90
CA TRP A 43 -6.09 15.23 11.63
C TRP A 43 -6.16 16.29 10.52
N GLN A 44 -5.52 16.03 9.38
CA GLN A 44 -5.60 16.85 8.17
C GLN A 44 -6.54 16.24 7.14
N ASP A 45 -7.05 17.03 6.20
CA ASP A 45 -7.82 16.50 5.06
C ASP A 45 -6.95 15.63 4.16
N GLU A 46 -7.43 14.45 3.79
CA GLU A 46 -6.75 13.58 2.82
C GLU A 46 -7.30 13.82 1.41
N ALA A 47 -6.50 14.48 0.59
CA ALA A 47 -6.92 14.97 -0.73
C ALA A 47 -6.92 13.90 -1.83
N LEU A 48 -6.23 12.77 -1.63
CA LEU A 48 -6.19 11.68 -2.61
C LEU A 48 -7.41 10.76 -2.51
N LEU A 49 -8.11 10.79 -1.39
CA LEU A 49 -9.29 9.99 -1.10
C LEU A 49 -10.58 10.80 -1.25
N PRO A 50 -11.75 10.15 -1.38
CA PRO A 50 -13.03 10.85 -1.40
C PRO A 50 -13.21 11.82 -0.23
N LYS A 51 -14.08 12.82 -0.42
CA LYS A 51 -14.26 13.88 0.57
C LYS A 51 -14.68 13.31 1.93
N GLY A 52 -13.96 13.69 2.98
CA GLY A 52 -14.27 13.32 4.37
C GLY A 52 -13.19 12.47 5.02
N ALA A 53 -12.35 11.77 4.23
CA ALA A 53 -11.16 11.13 4.77
C ALA A 53 -10.19 12.15 5.39
N LYS A 54 -9.53 11.71 6.45
CA LYS A 54 -8.46 12.45 7.12
C LYS A 54 -7.19 11.63 7.15
N SER A 55 -6.05 12.28 7.24
CA SER A 55 -4.76 11.64 7.43
C SER A 55 -3.89 12.33 8.47
N ALA A 56 -2.94 11.59 9.02
CA ALA A 56 -1.89 12.10 9.89
C ALA A 56 -0.60 11.32 9.64
N LEU A 57 0.44 12.02 9.20
CA LEU A 57 1.76 11.44 8.93
C LEU A 57 2.47 11.11 10.25
N LEU A 58 2.97 9.89 10.39
CA LEU A 58 3.74 9.47 11.56
C LEU A 58 5.24 9.58 11.32
N ILE A 59 5.70 9.13 10.15
CA ILE A 59 7.11 9.10 9.77
C ILE A 59 7.26 8.97 8.25
N GLY A 60 8.40 9.44 7.73
CA GLY A 60 8.71 9.42 6.29
C GLY A 60 8.13 10.63 5.57
N ASP A 61 8.05 10.52 4.24
CA ASP A 61 7.49 11.55 3.37
C ASP A 61 6.80 10.87 2.18
N PRO A 62 5.45 10.89 2.09
CA PRO A 62 4.72 10.23 1.01
C PRO A 62 5.06 10.77 -0.39
N SER A 63 5.69 11.95 -0.50
CA SER A 63 6.07 12.54 -1.79
C SER A 63 7.45 12.10 -2.30
N LYS A 64 8.25 11.42 -1.46
CA LYS A 64 9.63 11.03 -1.76
C LYS A 64 9.76 9.51 -1.88
N PRO A 65 10.79 9.00 -2.60
CA PRO A 65 11.19 7.61 -2.47
C PRO A 65 11.45 7.26 -1.01
N GLY A 66 10.97 6.09 -0.57
CA GLY A 66 11.18 5.59 0.79
C GLY A 66 9.88 5.16 1.48
N VAL A 67 10.00 4.41 2.58
CA VAL A 67 8.84 3.96 3.37
C VAL A 67 8.31 5.12 4.22
N PHE A 68 7.00 5.28 4.23
CA PHE A 68 6.30 6.18 5.16
C PHE A 68 5.20 5.42 5.90
N MET A 69 4.78 5.98 7.02
CA MET A 69 3.62 5.49 7.77
C MET A 69 2.69 6.64 8.09
N ALA A 70 1.40 6.42 7.89
CA ALA A 70 0.36 7.42 8.18
C ALA A 70 -0.87 6.73 8.80
N TYR A 71 -1.56 7.43 9.68
CA TYR A 71 -2.94 7.07 9.98
C TYR A 71 -3.87 7.62 8.92
N LEU A 72 -4.84 6.82 8.50
CA LEU A 72 -5.99 7.25 7.73
C LEU A 72 -7.25 7.06 8.57
N LYS A 73 -8.14 8.04 8.54
CA LYS A 73 -9.40 8.02 9.27
C LYS A 73 -10.54 8.22 8.28
N PHE A 74 -11.54 7.33 8.36
CA PHE A 74 -12.71 7.32 7.51
C PHE A 74 -13.96 7.62 8.36
N PRO A 75 -14.86 8.52 7.90
CA PRO A 75 -16.14 8.72 8.57
C PRO A 75 -17.03 7.47 8.41
N PRO A 76 -18.13 7.33 9.18
CA PRO A 76 -19.11 6.27 8.98
C PRO A 76 -19.69 6.27 7.56
N ASN A 77 -20.07 5.09 7.06
CA ASN A 77 -20.66 4.87 5.73
C ASN A 77 -19.80 5.42 4.59
N TYR A 78 -18.50 5.15 4.64
CA TYR A 78 -17.54 5.70 3.69
C TYR A 78 -17.05 4.64 2.72
N GLU A 79 -16.81 5.06 1.47
CA GLU A 79 -16.38 4.20 0.37
C GLU A 79 -15.13 4.81 -0.27
N ILE A 80 -14.19 3.94 -0.61
CA ILE A 80 -13.05 4.26 -1.46
C ILE A 80 -13.25 3.45 -2.75
N PRO A 81 -13.63 4.11 -3.86
CA PRO A 81 -13.85 3.44 -5.14
C PRO A 81 -12.62 2.67 -5.61
N ALA A 82 -12.83 1.77 -6.57
CA ALA A 82 -11.78 0.89 -7.05
C ALA A 82 -10.58 1.68 -7.61
N HIS A 83 -9.39 1.38 -7.11
CA HIS A 83 -8.15 2.10 -7.43
C HIS A 83 -6.92 1.19 -7.37
N THR A 84 -5.78 1.71 -7.84
CA THR A 84 -4.46 1.10 -7.71
C THR A 84 -3.44 2.04 -7.07
N HIS A 85 -2.36 1.45 -6.57
CA HIS A 85 -1.19 2.15 -6.03
C HIS A 85 0.06 1.75 -6.82
N PRO A 86 1.04 2.66 -6.99
CA PRO A 86 2.26 2.37 -7.76
C PRO A 86 3.19 1.35 -7.08
N PHE A 87 3.04 1.17 -5.76
CA PHE A 87 3.87 0.30 -4.95
C PHE A 87 3.01 -0.50 -3.97
N THR A 88 3.63 -1.47 -3.32
CA THR A 88 2.98 -2.28 -2.29
C THR A 88 2.57 -1.44 -1.08
N GLU A 89 1.43 -1.81 -0.50
CA GLU A 89 0.94 -1.25 0.75
C GLU A 89 0.59 -2.35 1.74
N VAL A 90 0.72 -2.00 3.02
CA VAL A 90 0.20 -2.76 4.15
C VAL A 90 -0.74 -1.86 4.93
N VAL A 91 -1.95 -2.33 5.15
CA VAL A 91 -2.97 -1.60 5.92
C VAL A 91 -3.35 -2.43 7.13
N THR A 92 -3.38 -1.81 8.31
CA THR A 92 -3.76 -2.45 9.57
C THR A 92 -4.88 -1.68 10.24
N VAL A 93 -5.92 -2.37 10.70
CA VAL A 93 -7.07 -1.75 11.37
C VAL A 93 -6.74 -1.44 12.83
N LEU A 94 -6.88 -0.18 13.23
CA LEU A 94 -6.62 0.30 14.59
C LEU A 94 -7.90 0.62 15.37
N LYS A 95 -8.97 0.97 14.66
CA LYS A 95 -10.30 1.25 15.21
C LYS A 95 -11.35 0.91 14.16
N GLY A 96 -12.49 0.36 14.61
CA GLY A 96 -13.61 0.04 13.74
C GLY A 96 -13.32 -1.19 12.88
N THR A 97 -13.96 -1.21 11.71
CA THR A 97 -13.91 -2.32 10.76
C THR A 97 -13.74 -1.74 9.35
N VAL A 98 -12.94 -2.40 8.53
CA VAL A 98 -12.84 -2.08 7.10
C VAL A 98 -13.13 -3.34 6.30
N TRP A 99 -13.83 -3.17 5.19
CA TRP A 99 -13.98 -4.22 4.21
C TRP A 99 -13.02 -3.96 3.08
N ASN A 100 -12.25 -4.99 2.69
CA ASN A 100 -11.31 -4.92 1.58
C ASN A 100 -11.79 -5.84 0.47
N GLY A 101 -12.14 -5.28 -0.69
CA GLY A 101 -12.54 -6.04 -1.87
C GLY A 101 -11.60 -5.81 -3.05
N HIS A 102 -11.65 -6.72 -4.02
CA HIS A 102 -10.70 -6.75 -5.13
C HIS A 102 -11.39 -6.61 -6.49
N GLY A 103 -10.73 -5.95 -7.44
CA GLY A 103 -11.23 -5.72 -8.80
C GLY A 103 -11.46 -4.25 -9.13
N GLU A 104 -11.99 -4.00 -10.32
CA GLU A 104 -12.10 -2.64 -10.92
C GLU A 104 -13.42 -1.92 -10.59
N LYS A 105 -14.25 -2.50 -9.71
CA LYS A 105 -15.50 -1.88 -9.29
C LYS A 105 -15.86 -2.34 -7.88
N LEU A 106 -16.29 -1.39 -7.05
CA LEU A 106 -16.79 -1.67 -5.71
C LEU A 106 -18.00 -2.61 -5.77
N ASP A 107 -17.90 -3.72 -5.05
CA ASP A 107 -18.92 -4.75 -4.90
C ASP A 107 -18.96 -5.18 -3.43
N ARG A 108 -19.97 -4.71 -2.70
CA ARG A 108 -20.08 -4.96 -1.25
C ARG A 108 -20.31 -6.44 -0.90
N ASP A 109 -20.66 -7.27 -1.87
CA ASP A 109 -20.81 -8.72 -1.68
C ASP A 109 -19.47 -9.48 -1.80
N LYS A 110 -18.37 -8.78 -2.12
CA LYS A 110 -17.06 -9.39 -2.42
C LYS A 110 -15.87 -8.77 -1.66
N GLY A 111 -16.08 -8.40 -0.41
CA GLY A 111 -15.01 -7.95 0.48
C GLY A 111 -14.77 -8.89 1.64
N ASP A 112 -13.52 -8.91 2.09
CA ASP A 112 -13.13 -9.50 3.36
C ASP A 112 -13.37 -8.46 4.47
N GLU A 113 -14.15 -8.82 5.49
CA GLU A 113 -14.37 -8.00 6.69
C GLU A 113 -13.16 -8.08 7.62
N LEU A 114 -12.58 -6.94 7.98
CA LEU A 114 -11.35 -6.85 8.76
C LEU A 114 -11.55 -5.95 9.98
N ASP A 115 -11.49 -6.56 11.16
CA ASP A 115 -11.61 -5.90 12.46
C ASP A 115 -10.25 -5.44 13.01
N VAL A 116 -10.28 -4.72 14.14
CA VAL A 116 -9.10 -4.25 14.88
C VAL A 116 -8.05 -5.35 15.05
N GLY A 117 -6.81 -5.05 14.64
CA GLY A 117 -5.67 -5.96 14.69
C GLY A 117 -5.48 -6.80 13.42
N ALA A 118 -6.46 -6.84 12.51
CA ALA A 118 -6.29 -7.42 11.20
C ALA A 118 -5.46 -6.50 10.27
N SER A 119 -4.74 -7.13 9.34
CA SER A 119 -3.97 -6.45 8.30
C SER A 119 -4.18 -7.12 6.95
N PHE A 120 -4.00 -6.35 5.88
CA PHE A 120 -3.92 -6.87 4.52
C PHE A 120 -2.77 -6.20 3.76
N THR A 121 -2.32 -6.88 2.70
CA THR A 121 -1.22 -6.44 1.85
C THR A 121 -1.65 -6.39 0.41
N LEU A 122 -1.25 -5.36 -0.32
CA LEU A 122 -1.59 -5.18 -1.72
C LEU A 122 -0.33 -5.15 -2.56
N PRO A 123 -0.21 -5.98 -3.61
CA PRO A 123 0.83 -5.82 -4.60
C PRO A 123 0.72 -4.46 -5.31
N ALA A 124 1.84 -3.98 -5.86
CA ALA A 124 1.83 -2.84 -6.76
C ALA A 124 0.84 -3.06 -7.91
N GLU A 125 0.14 -1.99 -8.31
CA GLU A 125 -0.86 -1.97 -9.39
C GLU A 125 -2.03 -2.95 -9.19
N HIS A 126 -2.30 -3.41 -7.97
CA HIS A 126 -3.42 -4.29 -7.68
C HIS A 126 -4.74 -3.51 -7.51
N PRO A 127 -5.78 -3.75 -8.34
CA PRO A 127 -7.06 -3.07 -8.19
C PRO A 127 -7.81 -3.55 -6.94
N HIS A 128 -8.12 -2.62 -6.04
CA HIS A 128 -8.87 -2.87 -4.83
C HIS A 128 -9.81 -1.72 -4.49
N TYR A 129 -10.75 -1.96 -3.59
CA TYR A 129 -11.67 -0.97 -3.05
C TYR A 129 -11.93 -1.25 -1.58
N LEU A 130 -12.33 -0.21 -0.85
CA LEU A 130 -12.62 -0.32 0.57
C LEU A 130 -13.95 0.32 0.90
N TRP A 131 -14.58 -0.16 1.97
CA TRP A 131 -15.67 0.55 2.63
C TRP A 131 -15.71 0.26 4.12
N ASN A 132 -16.46 1.08 4.85
CA ASN A 132 -16.71 0.92 6.27
C ASN A 132 -18.10 1.43 6.63
N GLU A 133 -18.70 0.82 7.65
CA GLU A 133 -20.01 1.21 8.19
C GLU A 133 -19.85 2.22 9.33
N ASP A 134 -18.95 1.93 10.28
CA ASP A 134 -18.62 2.79 11.41
C ASP A 134 -17.37 3.66 11.16
N GLU A 135 -17.11 4.65 12.03
CA GLU A 135 -15.86 5.41 11.97
C GLU A 135 -14.65 4.48 12.16
N THR A 136 -13.77 4.46 11.16
CA THR A 136 -12.64 3.53 11.08
C THR A 136 -11.32 4.28 11.02
N VAL A 137 -10.29 3.77 11.70
CA VAL A 137 -8.91 4.27 11.60
C VAL A 137 -8.00 3.11 11.24
N VAL A 138 -7.15 3.32 10.23
CA VAL A 138 -6.15 2.36 9.79
C VAL A 138 -4.75 2.96 9.84
N LEU A 139 -3.74 2.11 10.04
CA LEU A 139 -2.35 2.42 9.79
C LEU A 139 -2.01 2.00 8.36
N LEU A 140 -1.63 2.96 7.53
CA LEU A 140 -1.00 2.73 6.24
C LEU A 140 0.51 2.66 6.42
N THR A 141 1.13 1.60 5.89
CA THR A 141 2.57 1.51 5.66
C THR A 141 2.78 1.29 4.17
N ALA A 142 3.44 2.24 3.51
CA ALA A 142 3.62 2.21 2.06
C ALA A 142 4.94 2.86 1.65
N THR A 143 5.27 2.76 0.38
CA THR A 143 6.46 3.37 -0.21
C THR A 143 6.05 4.54 -1.09
N GLY A 144 6.72 5.69 -0.90
CA GLY A 144 6.53 6.86 -1.75
C GLY A 144 7.34 6.80 -3.05
N PRO A 145 7.03 7.65 -4.06
CA PRO A 145 5.92 8.59 -4.07
C PRO A 145 4.56 7.88 -4.06
N TRP A 146 3.74 8.22 -3.06
CA TRP A 146 2.43 7.64 -2.85
C TRP A 146 1.43 8.26 -3.79
N ASN A 147 0.61 7.44 -4.41
CA ASN A 147 -0.42 7.92 -5.31
C ASN A 147 -1.57 6.91 -5.38
N ILE A 148 -2.73 7.43 -5.78
CA ILE A 148 -3.92 6.66 -6.07
C ILE A 148 -4.28 6.90 -7.54
N LYS A 149 -4.48 5.81 -8.26
CA LYS A 149 -5.05 5.83 -9.61
C LYS A 149 -6.41 5.14 -9.56
N TYR A 150 -7.48 5.93 -9.63
CA TYR A 150 -8.83 5.39 -9.73
C TYR A 150 -9.01 4.66 -11.06
N THR A 151 -9.61 3.48 -10.99
CA THR A 151 -9.88 2.62 -12.16
C THR A 151 -10.89 3.30 -13.10
N ASN A 152 -11.93 3.88 -12.52
CA ASN A 152 -12.81 4.83 -13.19
C ASN A 152 -12.34 6.27 -12.88
N PRO A 153 -11.89 7.05 -13.88
CA PRO A 153 -11.42 8.40 -13.66
C PRO A 153 -12.45 9.32 -13.01
N ASP A 154 -13.75 9.10 -13.20
CA ASP A 154 -14.80 9.97 -12.65
C ASP A 154 -14.96 9.85 -11.14
N ASP A 155 -14.37 8.82 -10.54
CA ASP A 155 -14.31 8.64 -9.09
C ASP A 155 -13.13 9.41 -8.46
N ASP A 156 -12.29 10.09 -9.26
CA ASP A 156 -11.13 10.83 -8.77
C ASP A 156 -11.52 12.17 -8.11
N PRO A 157 -11.38 12.30 -6.77
CA PRO A 157 -11.81 13.49 -6.02
C PRO A 157 -10.94 14.72 -6.30
N ARG A 158 -9.81 14.55 -7.00
CA ARG A 158 -8.93 15.66 -7.38
C ARG A 158 -9.48 16.45 -8.56
N LYS A 159 -10.50 15.94 -9.25
CA LYS A 159 -11.20 16.65 -10.34
C LYS A 159 -12.10 17.77 -9.85
N ASP A 160 -12.58 17.69 -8.61
CA ASP A 160 -13.56 18.63 -8.03
C ASP A 160 -12.90 19.86 -7.36
N LYS A 161 -11.65 20.17 -7.72
CA LYS A 161 -10.86 21.28 -7.16
C LYS A 161 -10.61 22.40 -8.15
#